data_AF-A0A520ENA7-F1
#
_entry.id   AF-A0A520ENA7-F1
#
_cell.length_a   1.000
_cell.length_b   1.000
_cell.length_c   1.000
_cell.angle_alpha   90.00
_cell.angle_beta   90.00
_cell.angle_gamma   90.00
#
_symmetry.space_group_name_H-M   'P 1'
#
loop_
_entity.id
_entity.type
_entity.pdbx_description
1 polymer ?
#
loop_
_entity_poly.entity_id
_entity_poly.type
_entity_poly.pdbx_seq_one_letter_code
_entity_poly.pdbx_strand_id
1 'polypeptide(L)' 'HAVTEEIRRVAAALAVNPLDEEASTSLWLLVFVEAPAARAALSRASAFDIADSVPDCTTSDPTTEAGIR' A
#
# COMPACT_ATOMS: atom_id res chain seq x y z
N HIS A 1 6.18 0.31 13.02
CA HIS A 1 5.00 1.18 13.17
C HIS A 1 3.86 0.73 12.26
N ALA A 2 4.05 0.71 10.92
CA ALA A 2 3.00 0.25 9.99
C ALA A 2 2.46 -1.18 10.25
N VAL A 3 3.34 -2.17 10.48
CA VAL A 3 2.93 -3.56 10.77
C VAL A 3 2.13 -3.67 12.08
N THR A 4 2.52 -2.92 13.10
CA THR A 4 1.83 -2.90 14.40
C THR A 4 0.42 -2.31 14.27
N GLU A 5 0.25 -1.29 13.43
CA GLU A 5 -1.08 -0.74 13.14
C GLU A 5 -1.94 -1.68 12.32
N GLU A 6 -1.33 -2.41 11.38
CA GLU A 6 -2.03 -3.41 10.59
C GLU A 6 -2.54 -4.57 11.44
N ILE A 7 -1.70 -5.07 12.36
CA ILE A 7 -2.11 -6.08 13.34
C ILE A 7 -3.30 -5.58 14.17
N ARG A 8 -3.30 -4.31 14.59
CA ARG A 8 -4.40 -3.74 15.37
C ARG A 8 -5.69 -3.65 14.55
N ARG A 9 -5.60 -3.26 13.27
CA ARG A 9 -6.76 -3.19 12.35
C ARG A 9 -7.35 -4.58 12.10
N VAL A 10 -6.53 -5.57 11.77
CA VAL A 10 -6.99 -6.94 11.52
C VAL A 10 -7.58 -7.57 12.79
N ALA A 11 -6.96 -7.34 13.95
CA ALA A 11 -7.50 -7.79 15.23
C ALA A 11 -8.84 -7.13 15.56
N ALA A 12 -9.03 -5.85 15.23
CA ALA A 12 -10.32 -5.16 15.41
C ALA A 12 -11.41 -5.73 14.49
N ALA A 13 -11.07 -6.09 13.25
CA ALA A 13 -12.00 -6.75 12.33
C ALA A 13 -12.46 -8.12 12.87
N LEU A 14 -11.53 -8.93 13.40
CA LEU A 14 -11.83 -10.22 14.02
C LEU A 14 -12.64 -10.12 15.31
N ALA A 15 -12.51 -9.02 16.06
CA ALA A 15 -13.36 -8.78 17.23
C ALA A 15 -14.82 -8.55 16.85
N VAL A 16 -15.09 -8.03 15.64
CA VAL A 16 -16.44 -7.82 15.09
C VAL A 16 -16.94 -9.09 14.39
N ASN A 17 -16.09 -9.79 13.65
CA ASN A 17 -16.40 -11.05 13.00
C ASN A 17 -15.32 -12.12 13.28
N PRO A 18 -15.49 -12.94 14.34
CA PRO A 18 -14.47 -13.90 14.77
C PRO A 18 -14.26 -15.06 13.79
N LEU A 19 -15.19 -15.28 12.86
CA LEU A 19 -15.16 -16.37 11.88
C LEU A 19 -14.64 -15.90 10.51
N ASP A 20 -14.11 -14.69 10.42
CA ASP A 20 -13.45 -14.19 9.22
C ASP A 20 -12.13 -14.95 9.00
N GLU A 21 -12.16 -15.91 8.08
CA GLU A 21 -11.02 -16.75 7.73
C GLU A 21 -9.90 -15.95 7.07
N GLU A 22 -10.24 -14.90 6.30
CA GLU A 22 -9.27 -14.06 5.61
C GLU A 22 -8.52 -13.17 6.60
N ALA A 23 -9.24 -12.55 7.54
CA ALA A 23 -8.63 -11.76 8.61
C ALA A 23 -7.82 -12.65 9.57
N SER A 24 -8.29 -13.86 9.88
CA SER A 24 -7.56 -14.82 10.72
C SER A 24 -6.25 -15.26 10.07
N THR A 25 -6.29 -15.57 8.76
CA THR A 25 -5.09 -15.91 7.99
C THR A 25 -4.12 -14.74 7.92
N SER A 26 -4.61 -13.53 7.68
CA SER A 26 -3.81 -12.31 7.64
C SER A 26 -3.13 -12.02 8.97
N LEU A 27 -3.85 -12.17 10.09
CA LEU A 27 -3.27 -12.02 11.42
C LEU A 27 -2.19 -13.08 11.69
N TRP A 28 -2.43 -14.33 11.28
CA TRP A 28 -1.46 -15.42 11.43
C TRP A 28 -0.16 -15.15 10.65
N LEU A 29 -0.29 -14.66 9.41
CA LEU A 29 0.85 -14.26 8.59
C LEU A 29 1.62 -13.07 9.20
N LEU A 30 0.92 -12.08 9.76
CA LEU A 30 1.54 -10.91 10.37
C LEU A 30 2.25 -11.22 11.70
N VAL A 31 1.78 -12.23 12.45
CA VAL A 31 2.29 -12.56 13.79
C VAL A 31 3.32 -13.70 13.77
N PHE A 32 3.15 -14.71 12.91
CA PHE A 32 3.92 -15.96 12.99
C PHE A 32 4.85 -16.21 11.80
N VAL A 33 4.63 -15.59 10.63
CA VAL A 33 5.59 -15.69 9.53
C VAL A 33 6.66 -14.62 9.74
N GLU A 34 7.85 -15.06 10.14
CA GLU A 34 9.01 -14.20 10.36
C GLU A 34 9.26 -13.22 9.20
N ALA A 35 9.80 -12.08 9.59
CA ALA A 35 9.77 -10.76 8.94
C ALA A 35 10.31 -10.55 7.50
N PRO A 36 10.92 -11.49 6.74
CA PRO A 36 11.28 -11.22 5.35
C PRO A 36 10.17 -11.47 4.33
N ALA A 37 9.49 -12.63 4.41
CA ALA A 37 8.57 -13.07 3.35
C ALA A 37 7.25 -12.29 3.38
N ALA A 38 6.69 -12.06 4.58
CA ALA A 38 5.50 -11.25 4.77
C ALA A 38 5.75 -9.78 4.37
N ARG A 39 6.94 -9.24 4.66
CA ARG A 39 7.35 -7.88 4.27
C ARG A 39 7.55 -7.76 2.76
N ALA A 40 8.08 -8.79 2.10
CA ALA A 40 8.18 -8.86 0.64
C ALA A 40 6.81 -9.05 -0.04
N ALA A 41 5.89 -9.81 0.56
CA ALA A 41 4.51 -9.94 0.08
C ALA A 41 3.75 -8.61 0.22
N LEU A 42 3.84 -7.95 1.38
CA LEU A 42 3.22 -6.65 1.62
C LEU A 42 3.79 -5.58 0.69
N SER A 43 5.11 -5.52 0.51
CA SER A 43 5.76 -4.60 -0.43
C SER A 43 5.31 -4.79 -1.88
N ARG A 44 5.00 -6.03 -2.28
CA ARG A 44 4.47 -6.33 -3.61
C ARG A 44 3.00 -5.92 -3.72
N ALA A 45 2.18 -6.22 -2.72
CA ALA A 45 0.77 -5.83 -2.69
C ALA A 45 0.61 -4.30 -2.73
N SER A 46 1.41 -3.55 -1.95
CA SER A 46 1.40 -2.09 -1.96
C SER A 46 1.93 -1.47 -3.26
N ALA A 47 2.70 -2.22 -4.06
CA ALA A 47 3.18 -1.73 -5.36
C ALA A 47 2.11 -1.81 -6.45
N PHE A 48 1.11 -2.70 -6.29
CA PHE A 48 -0.04 -2.76 -7.21
C PHE A 48 -1.08 -1.68 -6.92
N ASP A 49 -1.17 -1.20 -5.68
CA ASP A 49 -2.13 -0.17 -5.25
C ASP A 49 -1.74 1.26 -5.70
N ILE A 50 -0.51 1.46 -6.21
CA ILE A 50 -0.01 2.76 -6.71
C ILE A 50 -0.09 2.83 -8.25
N ALA A 51 -0.43 1.73 -8.93
CA ALA A 51 -0.48 1.67 -10.39
C ALA A 51 -1.77 2.25 -11.01
N ASP A 52 -2.63 2.90 -10.22
CA ASP A 52 -3.68 3.79 -10.74
C ASP A 52 -3.18 5.24 -10.80
N SER A 53 -1.97 5.41 -11.36
CA SER A 53 -1.48 6.71 -11.79
C SER A 53 -2.19 7.08 -13.09
N VAL A 54 -3.25 7.86 -12.94
CA VAL A 54 -3.98 8.58 -13.99
C VAL A 54 -2.99 9.22 -14.99
N PRO A 55 -3.28 9.16 -16.31
CA PRO A 55 -2.29 9.38 -17.37
C PRO A 55 -1.83 10.84 -17.51
N ASP A 56 -0.60 10.96 -18.01
CA ASP A 56 0.09 12.16 -18.48
C ASP A 56 -0.83 13.19 -19.17
N CYS A 57 -0.94 14.38 -18.58
CA CYS A 57 -1.26 15.66 -19.21
C CYS A 57 -0.76 16.70 -18.19
N THR A 58 0.32 17.45 -18.37
CA THR A 58 0.70 18.24 -19.55
C THR A 58 2.20 18.53 -19.50
N THR A 59 2.93 18.12 -20.53
CA THR A 59 4.18 18.79 -20.92
C THR A 59 3.83 20.21 -21.36
N SER A 60 4.22 21.20 -20.58
CA SER A 60 4.29 22.59 -21.04
C SER A 60 5.48 23.24 -20.38
N ASP A 61 6.63 23.07 -21.01
CA ASP A 61 7.65 24.11 -21.03
C ASP A 61 8.17 24.17 -22.47
N PRO A 62 8.16 25.36 -23.08
CA PRO A 62 9.45 25.87 -23.47
C PRO A 62 9.65 27.30 -23.01
N THR A 63 10.65 27.47 -22.15
CA THR A 63 11.35 28.73 -21.94
C THR A 63 12.14 29.09 -23.21
N THR A 64 12.30 30.40 -23.47
CA THR A 64 13.24 31.06 -24.43
C THR A 64 12.64 31.24 -25.85
N GLU A 65 12.58 32.40 -26.50
CA GLU A 65 13.45 33.59 -26.54
C GLU A 65 12.74 34.75 -27.30
N ALA A 66 13.29 35.97 -27.18
CA ALA A 66 13.36 37.02 -28.21
C ALA A 66 12.21 38.05 -28.38
N GLY A 67 12.37 39.15 -27.63
CA GLY A 67 12.23 40.57 -28.00
C GLY A 67 11.29 41.05 -29.11
N ILE A 68 10.38 41.95 -28.73
CA ILE A 68 9.91 43.13 -29.50
C ILE A 68 9.29 44.07 -28.43
N ARG A 69 9.83 45.23 -28.07
CA ARG A 69 9.91 46.50 -28.81
C ARG A 69 10.76 47.49 -28.01
#